data_AF-A0A7V9EX88-F1
#
_entry.id   AF-A0A7V9EX88-F1
#
_cell.length_a   1.000
_cell.length_b   1.000
_cell.length_c   1.000
_cell.angle_alpha   90.00
_cell.angle_beta   90.00
_cell.angle_gamma   90.00
#
_symmetry.space_group_name_H-M   'P 1'
#
loop_
_entity.id
_entity.type
_entity.pdbx_description
1 polymer ?
#
loop_
_entity_poly.entity_id
_entity_poly.type
_entity_poly.pdbx_seq_one_letter_code
_entity_poly.pdbx_strand_id
1 'polypeptide(L)' 'DDGAAVTLWMDASFSYVMVFTGDTLAPERRRRGLAVEPMTCAPQALRTGLGLQVLAPGAATVAAWGIEPGTS' A
#
# COMPACT_ATOMS: atom_id res chain seq x y z
N ASP A 1 6.91 23.86 -15.08
CA ASP A 1 7.74 22.76 -14.56
C ASP A 1 6.85 21.62 -14.16
N ASP A 2 6.65 20.70 -15.10
CA ASP A 2 5.83 19.52 -14.90
C ASP A 2 6.65 18.53 -14.07
N GLY A 3 6.36 18.45 -12.78
CA GLY A 3 7.08 17.59 -11.84
C GLY A 3 6.97 16.11 -12.23
N ALA A 4 7.97 15.30 -11.85
CA ALA A 4 7.89 13.86 -12.04
C ALA A 4 6.74 13.27 -11.21
N ALA A 5 5.82 12.58 -11.87
CA ALA A 5 4.68 11.92 -11.25
C ALA A 5 4.73 10.40 -11.44
N VAL A 6 4.16 9.66 -10.49
CA VAL A 6 3.98 8.21 -10.55
C VAL A 6 2.60 7.87 -10.01
N THR A 7 1.91 6.94 -10.67
CA THR A 7 0.61 6.43 -10.25
C THR A 7 0.80 5.05 -9.65
N LEU A 8 0.33 4.88 -8.41
CA LEU A 8 0.07 3.56 -7.82
C LEU A 8 -1.42 3.28 -8.00
N TRP A 9 -1.76 2.25 -8.77
CA TRP A 9 -3.13 1.78 -8.87
C TRP A 9 -3.28 0.47 -8.10
N MET A 10 -4.48 0.25 -7.59
CA MET A 10 -4.87 -0.95 -6.86
C MET A 10 -6.30 -1.30 -7.23
N ASP A 11 -6.59 -2.58 -7.36
CA ASP A 11 -7.97 -3.02 -7.55
C ASP A 11 -8.80 -2.86 -6.27
N ALA A 12 -10.09 -3.19 -6.36
CA ALA A 12 -11.03 -3.04 -5.26
C ALA A 12 -10.73 -3.96 -4.05
N SER A 13 -9.79 -4.90 -4.16
CA SER A 13 -9.40 -5.78 -3.05
C SER A 13 -8.62 -5.04 -1.97
N PHE A 14 -8.04 -3.88 -2.28
CA PHE A 14 -7.29 -3.05 -1.35
C PHE A 14 -8.16 -1.92 -0.80
N SER A 15 -8.52 -2.03 0.48
CA SER A 15 -9.35 -1.03 1.18
C SER A 15 -8.53 -0.08 2.05
N TYR A 16 -7.22 -0.29 2.16
CA TYR A 16 -6.32 0.46 3.02
C TYR A 16 -5.01 0.75 2.29
N VAL A 17 -4.36 1.85 2.67
CA VAL A 17 -3.00 2.18 2.24
C VAL A 17 -2.18 2.53 3.47
N MET A 18 -0.97 1.97 3.57
CA MET A 18 0.03 2.39 4.57
C MET A 18 1.04 3.31 3.90
N VAL A 19 1.29 4.47 4.53
CA VAL A 19 2.23 5.47 4.03
C VAL A 19 3.34 5.67 5.05
N PHE A 20 4.58 5.59 4.59
CA PHE A 20 5.76 5.87 5.41
C PHE A 20 6.70 6.86 4.71
N THR A 21 6.89 8.01 5.35
CA THR A 21 7.65 9.18 4.87
C THR A 21 9.16 9.09 5.13
N GLY A 22 9.64 8.05 5.82
CA GLY A 22 11.06 7.85 6.07
C GLY A 22 11.66 8.78 7.13
N ASP A 23 10.86 9.43 7.98
CA ASP A 23 11.35 10.39 8.99
C ASP A 23 12.25 9.74 10.06
N THR A 24 11.99 8.48 10.40
CA THR A 24 12.73 7.74 11.44
C THR A 24 14.03 7.09 10.92
N LEU A 25 14.31 7.20 9.62
CA LEU A 25 15.55 6.66 9.04
C LEU A 25 16.77 7.48 9.46
N ALA A 26 17.96 6.89 9.31
CA ALA A 26 19.23 7.57 9.51
C ALA A 26 19.31 8.86 8.64
N PRO A 27 19.99 9.93 9.11
CA PRO A 27 19.96 11.24 8.48
C PRO A 27 20.22 11.23 6.96
N GLU A 28 21.12 10.38 6.49
CA GLU A 28 21.50 10.23 5.08
C GLU A 28 20.42 9.60 4.20
N ARG A 29 19.42 8.92 4.78
CA ARG A 29 18.29 8.28 4.08
C ARG A 29 16.93 8.91 4.38
N ARG A 30 16.88 9.81 5.36
CA ARG A 30 15.65 10.46 5.83
C ARG A 30 14.96 11.24 4.70
N ARG A 31 13.65 11.02 4.52
CA ARG A 31 12.79 11.71 3.53
C ARG A 31 13.32 11.69 2.08
N ARG A 32 14.13 10.69 1.73
CA ARG A 32 14.64 10.47 0.36
C ARG A 32 13.71 9.66 -0.52
N GLY A 33 12.66 9.07 0.05
CA GLY A 33 11.64 8.31 -0.64
C GLY A 33 10.35 8.26 0.18
N LEU A 34 9.28 7.79 -0.45
CA LEU A 34 7.96 7.61 0.15
C LEU A 34 7.53 6.16 -0.13
N ALA A 35 7.30 5.39 0.92
CA ALA A 35 6.66 4.08 0.77
C ALA A 35 5.14 4.26 0.79
N VAL A 36 4.47 3.64 -0.18
CA VAL A 36 3.01 3.59 -0.30
C VAL A 36 2.63 2.14 -0.56
N GLU A 37 1.98 1.52 0.41
CA GLU A 37 1.71 0.08 0.41
C GLU A 37 0.19 -0.17 0.38
N PRO A 38 -0.36 -0.72 -0.72
CA PRO A 38 -1.73 -1.20 -0.76
C PRO A 38 -1.92 -2.37 0.19
N MET A 39 -2.93 -2.30 1.06
CA MET A 39 -3.23 -3.34 2.05
C MET A 39 -4.69 -3.80 1.92
N THR A 40 -4.91 -5.11 1.90
CA THR A 40 -6.25 -5.70 1.85
C THR A 40 -7.00 -5.58 3.19
N CYS A 41 -6.26 -5.34 4.28
CA CYS A 41 -6.81 -5.17 5.62
C CYS A 41 -6.13 -4.03 6.39
N ALA A 42 -6.77 -3.55 7.45
CA ALA A 42 -6.21 -2.51 8.30
C ALA A 42 -5.04 -3.05 9.15
N PRO A 43 -4.16 -2.17 9.67
CA PRO A 43 -3.25 -2.56 10.74
C PRO A 43 -4.01 -3.22 11.89
N GLN A 44 -3.42 -4.27 12.46
CA GLN A 44 -4.02 -5.02 13.58
C GLN A 44 -5.34 -5.78 13.24
N ALA A 45 -5.60 -6.06 11.96
CA ALA A 45 -6.84 -6.72 11.50
C ALA A 45 -7.18 -8.06 12.20
N LEU A 46 -6.20 -8.84 12.64
CA LEU A 46 -6.47 -10.08 13.41
C LEU A 46 -7.19 -9.83 14.74
N ARG A 47 -7.02 -8.63 15.32
CA ARG A 47 -7.72 -8.22 16.54
C ARG A 47 -9.00 -7.44 16.23
N THR A 48 -8.96 -6.56 15.24
CA THR A 48 -10.04 -5.59 14.98
C THR A 48 -11.06 -6.08 13.96
N GLY A 49 -10.72 -7.08 13.14
CA GLY A 49 -11.54 -7.60 12.05
C GLY A 49 -11.60 -6.71 10.80
N LEU A 50 -11.00 -5.52 10.81
CA LEU A 50 -11.11 -4.54 9.73
C LEU A 50 -10.40 -5.00 8.45
N GLY A 51 -11.20 -5.32 7.42
CA GLY A 51 -10.72 -5.88 6.16
C GLY A 51 -10.17 -7.31 6.27
N LEU A 52 -10.36 -7.98 7.42
CA LEU A 52 -9.87 -9.34 7.60
C LEU A 52 -10.69 -10.32 6.73
N GLN A 53 -10.01 -11.00 5.81
CA GLN A 53 -10.58 -12.08 5.02
C GLN A 53 -10.14 -13.42 5.61
N VAL A 54 -11.09 -14.27 6.01
CA VAL A 54 -10.81 -15.63 6.49
C VAL A 54 -11.06 -16.61 5.35
N LEU A 55 -10.03 -17.36 4.97
CA LEU A 55 -10.11 -18.38 3.92
C LEU A 55 -10.37 -19.75 4.54
N ALA A 56 -11.38 -20.46 4.03
CA ALA A 56 -11.57 -21.87 4.35
C ALA A 56 -10.45 -22.73 3.72
N PRO A 57 -10.22 -23.97 4.20
CA PRO A 57 -9.27 -24.88 3.56
C PRO A 57 -9.55 -25.05 2.06
N GLY A 58 -8.54 -24.80 1.22
CA GLY A 58 -8.63 -24.86 -0.23
C GLY A 58 -9.15 -23.59 -0.93
N ALA A 59 -9.59 -22.57 -0.18
CA ALA A 59 -9.96 -21.29 -0.75
C ALA A 59 -8.74 -20.42 -1.08
N ALA A 60 -8.89 -19.51 -2.04
CA ALA A 60 -7.86 -18.57 -2.47
C ALA A 60 -8.46 -17.17 -2.67
N THR A 61 -7.59 -16.15 -2.57
CA THR A 61 -7.89 -14.78 -2.98
C THR A 61 -6.81 -14.30 -3.94
N VAL A 62 -7.16 -13.40 -4.83
CA VAL A 62 -6.25 -12.77 -5.80
C VAL A 62 -6.52 -11.27 -5.75
N ALA A 63 -5.45 -10.49 -5.74
CA ALA A 63 -5.50 -9.05 -5.78
C ALA A 63 -4.40 -8.54 -6.70
N ALA A 64 -4.69 -7.47 -7.44
CA ALA A 64 -3.79 -6.84 -8.39
C ALA A 64 -3.56 -5.37 -8.05
N TRP A 65 -2.31 -4.95 -8.20
CA TRP A 65 -1.87 -3.58 -8.06
C TRP A 65 -0.71 -3.37 -9.03
N GLY A 66 -0.35 -2.11 -9.27
CA GLY A 66 0.77 -1.79 -10.13
C GLY A 66 1.20 -0.34 -10.05
N ILE A 67 2.32 -0.07 -10.70
CA ILE A 67 2.92 1.26 -10.77
C ILE A 67 3.06 1.63 -12.24
N GLU A 68 2.67 2.84 -12.59
CA GLU A 68 2.82 3.40 -13.93
C GLU A 68 3.29 4.86 -13.86
N PRO A 69 3.90 5.39 -14.93
CA PRO A 69 4.23 6.81 -15.01
C PRO A 69 2.98 7.66 -14.80
N GLY A 70 3.06 8.67 -13.94
CA GLY A 70 1.97 9.62 -13.74
C GLY A 70 2.00 10.69 -14.82
N THR A 71 0.83 11.13 -15.29
CA THR A 71 0.69 12.37 -16.05
C THR A 71 0.63 13.55 -15.08
N SER A 72 1.57 14.49 -15.22
CA SER A 72 1.61 15.77 -14.51
C SER A 72 0.50 16.72 -14.95
#